data_AF-G4A6K5-F1
#
_entry.id   AF-G4A6K5-F1
#
_cell.length_a   1.000
_cell.length_b   1.000
_cell.length_c   1.000
_cell.angle_alpha   90.00
_cell.angle_beta   90.00
_cell.angle_gamma   90.00
#
_symmetry.space_group_name_H-M   'P 1'
#
loop_
_entity.id
_entity.type
_entity.pdbx_description
1 polymer ?
#
loop_
_entity_poly.entity_id
_entity_poly.type
_entity_poly.pdbx_seq_one_letter_code
_entity_poly.pdbx_strand_id
1 'polypeptide(L)' 'MTNVVYYFTETNNINAYATAEALKAQTLADAKREASRRQCFQGTTLKIGTIYSLNSDGLLVDEITSKEDGKKWVDRY' A
#
# COMPACT_ATOMS: atom_id res chain seq x y z
N MET A 1 13.24 18.52 -3.14
CA MET A 1 12.69 17.17 -3.37
C MET A 1 11.81 16.86 -2.16
N THR A 2 10.49 16.86 -2.33
CA THR A 2 9.56 16.56 -1.24
C THR A 2 9.73 15.09 -0.87
N ASN A 3 10.00 14.80 0.40
CA ASN A 3 10.20 13.44 0.87
C ASN A 3 8.82 12.76 1.00
N VAL A 4 8.41 12.02 -0.02
CA VAL A 4 7.13 11.31 -0.03
C VAL A 4 7.29 10.04 0.80
N VAL A 5 6.56 9.95 1.90
CA VAL A 5 6.46 8.72 2.69
C VAL A 5 5.32 7.89 2.13
N TYR A 6 5.65 6.65 1.75
CA TYR A 6 4.66 5.66 1.32
C TYR A 6 4.24 4.81 2.52
N TYR A 7 2.96 4.46 2.55
CA TYR A 7 2.38 3.59 3.57
C TYR A 7 1.80 2.34 2.90
N PHE A 8 1.90 1.19 3.54
CA PHE A 8 1.36 -0.07 3.01
C PHE A 8 0.39 -0.74 3.98
N THR A 9 -0.52 -1.52 3.42
CA THR A 9 -1.35 -2.48 4.15
C THR A 9 -1.43 -3.79 3.39
N GLU A 10 -1.65 -4.88 4.12
CA GLU A 10 -2.00 -6.19 3.59
C GLU A 10 -3.36 -6.59 4.13
N THR A 11 -4.33 -6.79 3.25
CA THR A 11 -5.73 -7.06 3.64
C THR A 11 -6.29 -8.27 2.88
N ASN A 12 -7.39 -8.83 3.37
CA ASN A 12 -8.05 -9.99 2.74
C ASN A 12 -8.72 -9.67 1.39
N ASN A 13 -9.05 -8.41 1.12
CA ASN A 13 -9.57 -7.93 -0.16
C ASN A 13 -9.35 -6.42 -0.31
N ILE A 14 -9.65 -5.88 -1.49
CA ILE A 14 -9.43 -4.46 -1.83
C ILE A 14 -10.22 -3.48 -0.94
N ASN A 15 -11.45 -3.83 -0.56
CA ASN A 15 -12.37 -2.97 0.20
C ASN A 15 -12.15 -3.03 1.72
N ALA A 16 -11.25 -3.87 2.21
CA ALA A 16 -10.92 -3.97 3.63
C ALA A 16 -9.89 -2.91 4.02
N TYR A 17 -10.04 -2.31 5.20
CA TYR A 17 -9.13 -1.29 5.73
C TYR A 17 -8.29 -1.85 6.87
N ALA A 18 -7.04 -1.40 6.97
CA ALA A 18 -6.12 -1.77 8.04
C ALA A 18 -5.20 -0.58 8.37
N THR A 19 -4.60 -0.62 9.56
CA THR A 19 -3.59 0.35 9.98
C THR A 19 -2.38 0.24 9.09
N ALA A 20 -1.92 1.39 8.58
CA ALA A 20 -0.86 1.44 7.59
C ALA A 20 0.53 1.49 8.21
N GLU A 21 1.48 0.82 7.58
CA GLU A 21 2.88 0.84 7.98
C GLU A 21 3.73 1.64 7.00
N ALA A 22 4.67 2.44 7.50
CA ALA A 22 5.58 3.20 6.65
C ALA A 22 6.56 2.28 5.89
N LEU A 23 6.73 2.57 4.60
CA LEU A 23 7.70 1.94 3.72
C LEU A 23 8.98 2.78 3.64
N LYS A 24 10.13 2.10 3.56
CA LYS A 24 11.43 2.71 3.29
C LYS A 24 11.65 2.81 1.78
N ALA A 25 10.88 3.69 1.14
CA ALA A 25 10.88 3.87 -0.30
C ALA A 25 11.07 5.35 -0.69
N GLN A 26 11.78 5.61 -1.79
CA GLN A 26 11.94 6.96 -2.35
C GLN A 26 11.05 7.19 -3.58
N THR A 27 10.64 6.11 -4.25
CA THR A 27 9.76 6.14 -5.43
C THR A 27 8.62 5.14 -5.27
N LEU A 28 7.54 5.32 -6.04
CA LEU A 28 6.43 4.36 -6.07
C LEU A 28 6.90 2.95 -6.50
N ALA A 29 7.88 2.87 -7.39
CA ALA A 29 8.47 1.60 -7.81
C ALA A 29 9.22 0.90 -6.65
N ASP A 30 9.94 1.66 -5.81
CA ASP A 30 10.55 1.13 -4.59
C ASP A 30 9.49 0.63 -3.61
N ALA A 31 8.44 1.42 -3.41
CA ALA A 31 7.34 1.08 -2.51
C ALA A 31 6.65 -0.23 -2.92
N LYS A 32 6.35 -0.40 -4.22
CA LYS A 32 5.77 -1.65 -4.78
C LYS A 32 6.67 -2.86 -4.52
N ARG A 33 7.99 -2.69 -4.70
CA ARG A 33 8.98 -3.75 -4.44
C ARG A 33 9.06 -4.10 -2.96
N GLU A 34 9.08 -3.09 -2.10
CA GLU A 34 9.16 -3.28 -0.66
C GLU A 34 7.88 -3.93 -0.10
N ALA A 35 6.70 -3.42 -0.46
CA ALA A 35 5.43 -4.03 -0.07
C ALA A 35 5.34 -5.50 -0.50
N SER A 36 5.79 -5.82 -1.72
CA SER A 36 5.81 -7.21 -2.19
C SER A 36 6.76 -8.11 -1.37
N ARG A 37 7.85 -7.56 -0.83
CA ARG A 37 8.77 -8.31 0.06
C ARG A 37 8.23 -8.47 1.48
N ARG A 38 7.34 -7.57 1.91
CA ARG A 38 6.72 -7.58 3.23
C ARG A 38 5.43 -8.42 3.30
N GLN A 39 4.91 -8.86 2.16
CA GLN A 39 3.73 -9.73 2.10
C GLN A 39 3.94 -10.99 2.97
N CYS A 40 3.03 -11.21 3.91
CA CYS A 40 3.11 -12.31 4.87
C CYS A 40 2.16 -13.46 4.54
N PHE A 41 1.05 -13.19 3.83
CA PHE A 41 0.01 -14.18 3.54
C PHE A 41 -0.24 -14.31 2.03
N GLN A 42 -0.59 -15.51 1.59
CA GLN A 42 -1.10 -15.74 0.22
C GLN A 42 -2.58 -15.36 0.14
N GLY A 43 -3.07 -15.04 -1.06
CA GLY A 43 -4.47 -14.65 -1.27
C GLY A 43 -4.85 -13.24 -0.79
N THR A 44 -3.91 -12.47 -0.25
CA THR A 44 -4.15 -11.10 0.24
C THR A 44 -3.97 -10.04 -0.85
N THR A 45 -4.48 -8.85 -0.57
CA THR A 45 -4.31 -7.65 -1.38
C THR A 45 -3.33 -6.70 -0.69
N LEU A 46 -2.31 -6.29 -1.43
CA LEU A 46 -1.39 -5.24 -1.00
C LEU A 46 -1.91 -3.90 -1.47
N LYS A 47 -1.93 -2.90 -0.59
CA LYS A 47 -2.32 -1.53 -0.94
C LYS A 47 -1.26 -0.56 -0.49
N ILE A 48 -0.99 0.46 -1.31
CA ILE A 48 -0.02 1.51 -1.00
C ILE A 48 -0.70 2.88 -1.15
N GLY A 49 -0.42 3.76 -0.19
CA GLY A 49 -0.92 5.12 -0.12
C GLY A 49 0.19 6.10 0.25
N THR A 50 -0.16 7.38 0.33
CA THR A 50 0.66 8.42 0.95
C THR A 50 0.03 8.88 2.25
N ILE A 51 0.56 9.92 2.90
CA ILE A 51 -0.08 10.50 4.09
C ILE A 51 -1.52 10.97 3.82
N TYR A 52 -1.83 11.38 2.59
CA TYR A 52 -3.18 11.81 2.19
C TYR A 52 -4.15 10.65 2.00
N SER A 53 -3.64 9.41 1.96
CA SER A 53 -4.42 8.18 1.84
C SER A 53 -4.88 7.65 3.20
N LEU A 54 -4.44 8.27 4.30
CA LEU A 54 -4.72 7.81 5.66
C LEU A 54 -5.87 8.63 6.28
N ASN A 55 -6.75 7.97 7.02
CA ASN A 55 -7.70 8.65 7.88
C ASN A 55 -7.04 9.10 9.21
N SER A 56 -7.82 9.73 10.10
CA SER A 56 -7.35 10.19 11.43
C SER A 56 -6.81 9.08 12.33
N ASP A 57 -7.20 7.83 12.09
CA ASP A 57 -6.79 6.66 12.87
C ASP A 57 -5.60 5.92 12.23
N GLY A 58 -5.05 6.43 11.12
CA GLY A 58 -3.95 5.82 10.38
C GLY A 58 -4.36 4.62 9.52
N LEU A 59 -5.66 4.44 9.25
CA LEU A 59 -6.16 3.44 8.31
C LEU A 59 -5.93 3.92 6.87
N LEU A 60 -5.42 3.02 6.02
CA LEU A 60 -5.27 3.29 4.59
C LEU A 60 -6.62 3.14 3.88
N VAL A 61 -7.28 4.26 3.61
CA VAL A 61 -8.65 4.31 3.05
C VAL A 61 -8.71 4.72 1.58
N ASP A 62 -7.66 5.35 1.05
CA ASP A 62 -7.61 5.83 -0.33
C ASP A 62 -6.27 5.49 -0.99
N GLU A 63 -6.11 4.23 -1.42
CA GLU A 63 -4.85 3.76 -1.99
C GLU A 63 -4.57 4.33 -3.40
N ILE A 64 -3.31 4.70 -3.62
CA ILE A 64 -2.82 5.16 -4.95
C ILE A 64 -2.43 3.98 -5.85
N THR A 65 -2.20 2.80 -5.27
CA THR A 65 -1.93 1.58 -6.03
C THR A 65 -2.25 0.35 -5.19
N SER A 66 -2.66 -0.73 -5.85
CA SER A 66 -2.89 -2.02 -5.20
C SER A 66 -2.47 -3.19 -6.06
N LYS A 67 -2.31 -4.35 -5.42
CA LYS A 67 -2.04 -5.63 -6.04
C LYS A 67 -2.83 -6.71 -5.33
N GLU A 68 -3.84 -7.24 -6.01
CA GLU A 68 -4.50 -8.48 -5.60
C GLU A 68 -3.61 -9.69 -5.90
N ASP A 69 -3.81 -10.79 -5.18
CA ASP A 69 -3.04 -12.01 -5.38
C ASP A 69 -3.11 -12.52 -6.82
N GLY A 70 -1.96 -12.98 -7.34
CA GLY A 70 -1.81 -13.42 -8.74
C GLY A 70 -1.98 -12.32 -9.80
N LYS A 71 -2.31 -11.07 -9.45
CA LYS A 71 -2.51 -9.97 -10.40
C LYS A 71 -1.31 -9.01 -10.44
N LYS A 72 -1.30 -8.16 -11.48
CA LYS A 72 -0.34 -7.05 -11.61
C LYS A 72 -0.74 -5.90 -10.68
N TRP A 73 0.22 -5.03 -10.37
CA TRP A 73 -0.07 -3.75 -9.72
C TRP A 73 -0.99 -2.89 -10.60
N VAL A 74 -1.97 -2.25 -9.98
CA VAL A 74 -2.92 -1.31 -10.61
C VAL A 74 -2.79 0.04 -9.92
N ASP A 75 -2.36 1.05 -10.69
CA ASP A 75 -2.24 2.42 -10.22
C ASP A 75 -3.57 3.16 -10.38
N ARG A 76 -3.93 3.95 -9.37
CA ARG A 76 -5.15 4.77 -9.33
C ARG A 76 -4.71 6.22 -9.19
N TYR A 77 -5.12 7.05 -10.14
CA TYR A 77 -4.78 8.46 -10.24
C TYR A 77 -5.97 9.32 -9.84
#